data_AF-A0A2V8NWB8-F1
#
_entry.id   AF-A0A2V8NWB8-F1
#
_cell.length_a   1.000
_cell.length_b   1.000
_cell.length_c   1.000
_cell.angle_alpha   90.00
_cell.angle_beta   90.00
_cell.angle_gamma   90.00
#
_symmetry.space_group_name_H-M   'P 1'
#
loop_
_entity.id
_entity.type
_entity.pdbx_description
1 polymer ?
#
loop_
_entity_poly.entity_id
_entity_poly.type
_entity_poly.pdbx_seq_one_letter_code
_entity_poly.pdbx_strand_id
1 'polypeptide(L)'
;MKNIWTWLVNPSPDGPASTLLLRLMAGGVFLWEGILKFVYLNQGVGRFTKLGMPFPHFTADFVGYLEIVGGLLLLSGLMTRLIAIPFIIEMIVAILST
;
A
#
# COMPACT_ATOMS: atom_id res chain seq x y z
N MET A 1 -14.20 27.50 0.12
CA MET A 1 -14.46 26.06 0.36
C MET A 1 -13.35 25.29 -0.34
N LYS A 2 -12.48 24.56 0.37
CA LYS A 2 -11.42 23.77 -0.28
C LYS A 2 -12.07 22.58 -0.97
N ASN A 3 -11.98 22.50 -2.29
CA ASN A 3 -12.45 21.36 -3.08
C ASN A 3 -11.72 20.09 -2.60
N ILE A 4 -12.43 18.97 -2.47
CA ILE A 4 -11.84 17.68 -2.07
C ILE A 4 -10.64 17.30 -2.94
N TRP A 5 -10.69 17.65 -4.23
CA TRP A 5 -9.61 17.47 -5.18
C TRP A 5 -8.34 18.26 -4.83
N THR A 6 -8.47 19.52 -4.43
CA THR A 6 -7.30 20.34 -4.07
C THR A 6 -6.71 19.89 -2.73
N TRP A 7 -7.55 19.36 -1.83
CA TRP A 7 -7.06 18.71 -0.61
C TRP A 7 -6.32 17.41 -0.91
N LEU A 8 -6.82 16.54 -1.79
CA LEU A 8 -6.16 15.28 -2.13
C LEU A 8 -4.78 15.50 -2.77
N VAL A 9 -4.67 16.46 -3.69
CA VAL A 9 -3.45 16.68 -4.48
C VAL A 9 -2.43 17.58 -3.78
N ASN A 10 -2.88 18.54 -2.95
CA ASN A 10 -2.00 19.53 -2.32
C ASN A 10 -2.06 19.44 -0.77
N PRO A 11 -1.31 18.51 -0.15
CA PRO A 11 -1.23 18.41 1.30
C PRO A 11 -0.52 19.65 1.90
N SER A 12 -1.03 20.14 3.05
CA SER A 12 -0.37 21.25 3.78
C SER A 12 1.04 20.81 4.22
N PRO A 13 2.08 21.64 4.07
CA PRO A 13 3.43 21.36 4.56
C PRO A 13 3.53 21.34 6.09
N ASP A 14 2.55 21.93 6.78
CA ASP A 14 2.61 22.31 8.21
C ASP A 14 2.34 21.14 9.18
N GLY A 15 2.63 19.91 8.75
CA GLY A 15 2.37 18.70 9.53
C GLY A 15 3.37 18.50 10.67
N PRO A 16 2.96 17.88 11.80
CA PRO A 16 3.89 17.48 12.85
C PRO A 16 4.99 16.55 12.31
N ALA A 17 6.24 16.74 12.75
CA ALA A 17 7.37 15.92 12.33
C ALA A 17 7.17 14.41 12.63
N SER A 18 6.35 14.07 13.62
CA SER A 18 5.97 12.68 13.94
C SER A 18 5.28 11.96 12.78
N THR A 19 4.62 12.69 11.86
CA THR A 19 4.01 12.11 10.66
C THR A 19 5.03 11.50 9.70
N LEU A 20 6.30 11.94 9.76
CA LEU A 20 7.39 11.35 9.00
C LEU A 20 7.69 9.92 9.48
N LEU A 21 7.67 9.68 10.80
CA LEU A 21 7.91 8.35 11.35
C LEU A 21 6.85 7.35 10.90
N LEU A 22 5.57 7.74 10.97
CA LEU A 22 4.46 6.91 10.49
C LEU A 22 4.59 6.58 9.00
N ARG A 23 5.05 7.56 8.20
CA ARG A 23 5.26 7.39 6.77
C ARG A 23 6.41 6.42 6.47
N LEU A 24 7.53 6.56 7.18
CA LEU A 24 8.68 5.67 7.04
C LEU A 24 8.32 4.24 7.47
N MET A 25 7.60 4.10 8.58
CA MET A 25 7.11 2.81 9.06
C MET A 25 6.15 2.16 8.05
N ALA A 26 5.06 2.83 7.69
CA ALA A 26 4.06 2.28 6.79
C ALA A 26 4.63 2.02 5.38
N GLY A 27 5.33 3.00 4.81
CA GLY A 27 5.94 2.87 3.49
C GLY A 27 7.02 1.78 3.43
N GLY A 28 7.81 1.64 4.49
CA GLY A 28 8.81 0.58 4.60
C GLY A 28 8.19 -0.80 4.72
N VAL A 29 7.12 -0.95 5.52
CA VAL A 29 6.38 -2.21 5.67
C VAL A 29 5.76 -2.62 4.34
N PHE A 30 5.02 -1.74 3.66
CA PHE A 30 4.42 -2.06 2.36
C PHE A 30 5.47 -2.39 1.30
N LEU A 31 6.56 -1.63 1.23
CA LEU A 31 7.64 -1.92 0.29
C LEU A 31 8.23 -3.33 0.53
N TRP A 32 8.47 -3.66 1.80
CA TRP A 32 9.02 -4.96 2.18
C TRP A 32 8.06 -6.11 1.88
N GLU A 33 6.80 -6.00 2.30
CA GLU A 33 5.77 -7.00 2.05
C GLU A 33 5.52 -7.21 0.55
N GLY A 34 5.57 -6.14 -0.26
CA GLY A 34 5.43 -6.22 -1.70
C GLY A 34 6.55 -7.03 -2.35
N ILE A 35 7.80 -6.81 -1.92
CA ILE A 35 8.95 -7.59 -2.39
C ILE A 35 8.81 -9.07 -1.99
N LEU A 36 8.39 -9.34 -0.75
CA LEU A 36 8.23 -10.71 -0.25
C LEU A 36 7.21 -11.52 -1.07
N LYS A 37 6.17 -10.89 -1.62
CA LYS A 37 5.19 -11.56 -2.49
C LYS A 37 5.80 -12.11 -3.79
N PHE A 38 6.86 -11.49 -4.30
CA PHE A 38 7.59 -11.99 -5.47
C PHE A 38 8.71 -12.97 -5.12
N VAL A 39 9.40 -12.74 -4.00
CA VAL A 39 10.53 -13.60 -3.58
C VAL A 39 10.04 -14.93 -3.04
N TYR A 40 8.94 -14.93 -2.27
CA TYR A 40 8.42 -16.12 -1.62
C TYR A 40 7.04 -16.47 -2.16
N LEU A 41 6.98 -17.56 -2.93
CA LEU A 41 5.73 -18.11 -3.46
C LEU A 41 4.68 -18.36 -2.36
N ASN A 42 5.10 -18.74 -1.15
CA ASN A 42 4.21 -18.94 -0.01
C ASN A 42 3.57 -17.65 0.53
N GLN A 43 4.18 -16.49 0.31
CA GLN A 43 3.70 -15.17 0.74
C GLN A 43 2.88 -14.49 -0.37
N GLY A 44 3.25 -14.72 -1.63
CA GLY A 44 2.51 -14.28 -2.81
C GLY A 44 1.42 -15.27 -3.22
N VAL A 45 1.53 -15.81 -4.44
CA VAL A 45 0.51 -16.66 -5.08
C VAL A 45 0.01 -17.80 -4.18
N GLY A 46 0.90 -18.47 -3.45
CA GLY A 46 0.56 -19.57 -2.57
C GLY A 46 -0.36 -19.17 -1.41
N ARG A 47 -0.21 -17.95 -0.88
CA ARG A 47 -1.14 -17.42 0.13
C ARG A 47 -2.49 -17.10 -0.49
N PHE A 48 -2.50 -16.39 -1.62
CA PHE A 48 -3.74 -16.01 -2.32
C PHE A 48 -4.53 -17.24 -2.81
N THR A 49 -3.84 -18.31 -3.18
CA THR A 49 -4.46 -19.59 -3.57
C THR A 49 -5.15 -20.25 -2.36
N LYS A 50 -4.50 -20.26 -1.19
CA LYS A 50 -5.10 -20.79 0.05
C LYS A 50 -6.31 -19.98 0.51
N LEU A 51 -6.30 -18.67 0.24
CA LEU A 51 -7.39 -17.75 0.54
C LEU A 51 -8.60 -17.92 -0.41
N GLY A 52 -8.51 -18.74 -1.45
CA GLY A 52 -9.60 -18.96 -2.39
C GLY A 52 -9.88 -17.78 -3.32
N MET A 53 -8.89 -16.90 -3.55
CA MET A 53 -9.02 -15.79 -4.50
C MET A 53 -9.28 -16.32 -5.92
N PRO A 54 -10.22 -15.72 -6.70
CA PRO A 54 -10.61 -16.22 -8.01
C PRO A 54 -9.48 -16.20 -9.07
N PHE A 55 -8.45 -15.35 -8.88
CA PHE A 55 -7.26 -15.28 -9.74
C PHE A 55 -5.98 -15.02 -8.92
N PRO A 56 -5.44 -16.03 -8.21
CA PRO A 56 -4.42 -15.82 -7.19
C PRO A 56 -3.09 -15.33 -7.74
N HIS A 57 -2.72 -15.74 -8.97
CA HIS A 57 -1.52 -15.24 -9.63
C HIS A 57 -1.62 -13.74 -9.95
N PHE A 58 -2.66 -13.35 -10.69
CA PHE A 58 -2.86 -11.96 -11.10
C PHE A 58 -3.03 -11.03 -9.91
N THR A 59 -3.85 -11.42 -8.92
CA THR A 59 -4.10 -10.58 -7.75
C THR A 59 -2.84 -10.44 -6.88
N ALA A 60 -2.06 -11.51 -6.70
CA ALA A 60 -0.81 -11.43 -5.93
C ALA A 60 0.22 -10.51 -6.60
N ASP A 61 0.40 -10.61 -7.91
CA ASP A 61 1.34 -9.77 -8.66
C ASP A 61 0.88 -8.31 -8.69
N PHE A 62 -0.43 -8.08 -8.87
CA PHE A 62 -1.02 -6.74 -8.84
C PHE A 62 -0.83 -6.06 -7.48
N VAL A 63 -1.16 -6.76 -6.39
CA VAL A 63 -1.00 -6.23 -5.02
C VAL A 63 0.48 -6.02 -4.71
N GLY A 64 1.36 -6.97 -5.08
CA GLY A 64 2.80 -6.82 -4.87
C GLY A 64 3.36 -5.60 -5.59
N TYR A 65 2.97 -5.34 -6.84
CA TYR A 65 3.41 -4.15 -7.57
C TYR A 65 2.87 -2.87 -6.94
N LEU A 66 1.59 -2.88 -6.54
CA LEU A 66 0.93 -1.75 -5.88
C LEU A 66 1.64 -1.40 -4.55
N GLU A 67 2.03 -2.39 -3.77
CA GLU A 67 2.75 -2.22 -2.50
C GLU A 67 4.17 -1.70 -2.70
N ILE A 68 4.91 -2.19 -3.70
CA ILE A 68 6.26 -1.71 -3.99
C ILE A 68 6.21 -0.25 -4.47
N VAL A 69 5.43 0.03 -5.51
CA VAL A 69 5.34 1.38 -6.10
C VAL A 69 4.71 2.35 -5.10
N GLY A 70 3.63 1.94 -4.44
CA GLY A 70 2.96 2.70 -3.40
C GLY A 70 3.89 2.97 -2.21
N GLY A 71 4.66 1.97 -1.78
CA GLY A 71 5.59 2.07 -0.67
C GLY A 71 6.71 3.06 -0.97
N LEU A 72 7.31 3.00 -2.16
CA LEU A 72 8.34 3.95 -2.61
C LEU A 72 7.81 5.38 -2.69
N LEU A 73 6.62 5.56 -3.26
CA LEU A 73 5.99 6.88 -3.35
C LEU A 73 5.63 7.43 -1.96
N LEU A 74 5.13 6.58 -1.07
CA LEU A 74 4.86 6.96 0.32
C LEU A 74 6.15 7.36 1.04
N LEU A 75 7.25 6.61 0.89
CA LEU A 75 8.57 6.93 1.47
C LEU A 75 9.15 8.24 0.92
N SER A 76 9.05 8.47 -0.39
CA SER A 76 9.50 9.72 -1.04
C SER A 76 8.64 10.93 -0.67
N GLY A 77 7.50 10.72 -0.03
CA GLY A 77 6.56 11.78 0.35
C GLY A 77 5.73 12.33 -0.81
N LEU A 78 5.74 11.65 -1.96
CA LEU A 78 4.99 12.02 -3.15
C LEU A 78 3.59 11.40 -3.11
N MET A 79 2.57 12.20 -3.47
CA MET A 79 1.18 11.74 -3.66
C MET A 79 0.63 10.86 -2.51
N THR A 80 1.10 11.10 -1.28
CA THR A 80 0.85 10.22 -0.12
C THR A 80 -0.63 9.99 0.16
N ARG A 81 -1.48 11.00 -0.05
CA ARG A 81 -2.94 10.91 0.12
C ARG A 81 -3.59 10.02 -0.93
N LEU A 82 -3.11 10.03 -2.16
CA LEU A 82 -3.66 9.22 -3.25
C LEU A 82 -3.32 7.75 -3.07
N ILE A 83 -2.15 7.44 -2.52
CA ILE A 83 -1.67 6.07 -2.29
C ILE A 83 -2.22 5.48 -1.00
N ALA A 84 -2.56 6.33 -0.02
CA ALA A 84 -3.27 5.87 1.17
C ALA A 84 -4.61 5.21 0.81
N ILE A 85 -5.31 5.66 -0.24
CA ILE A 85 -6.60 5.08 -0.66
C ILE A 85 -6.46 3.59 -1.04
N PRO A 86 -5.61 3.19 -2.01
CA PRO A 86 -5.44 1.78 -2.34
C PRO A 86 -4.86 0.96 -1.18
N PHE A 87 -3.97 1.52 -0.34
CA PHE A 87 -3.49 0.83 0.86
C PHE A 87 -4.59 0.57 1.90
N ILE A 88 -5.51 1.51 2.09
CA ILE A 88 -6.67 1.29 2.97
C ILE A 88 -7.53 0.14 2.44
N ILE A 89 -7.79 0.13 1.12
CA ILE A 89 -8.59 -0.93 0.49
C ILE A 89 -7.89 -2.29 0.64
N GLU A 90 -6.59 -2.35 0.33
CA GLU A 90 -5.78 -3.56 0.43
C GLU A 90 -5.75 -4.10 1.87
N MET A 91 -5.54 -3.23 2.87
CA MET A 91 -5.60 -3.63 4.28
C MET A 91 -6.98 -4.13 4.72
N ILE A 92 -8.07 -3.51 4.24
CA ILE A 92 -9.44 -4.01 4.52
C ILE A 92 -9.60 -5.42 3.95
N VAL A 93 -9.19 -5.65 2.71
CA VAL A 93 -9.25 -6.97 2.08
C VAL A 93 -8.39 -7.97 2.83
N ALA A 94 -7.18 -7.59 3.23
CA ALA A 94 -6.26 -8.44 3.99
C ALA A 94 -6.84 -8.88 5.34
N ILE A 95 -7.49 -7.95 6.07
CA ILE A 95 -8.15 -8.23 7.35
C ILE A 95 -9.35 -9.16 7.17
N LEU A 96 -10.17 -8.93 6.14
CA LEU A 96 -11.36 -9.75 5.87
C LEU A 96 -11.04 -11.15 5.33
N SER A 97 -9.85 -11.32 4.75
CA SER A 97 -9.43 -12.59 4.15
C SER A 97 -8.61 -13.47 5.10
N THR A 98 -8.06 -12.92 6.19
CA THR A 98 -7.28 -13.66 7.20
C THR A 98 -8.19 -14.37 8.18
#